data_AF-A0A2V7XF95-F1
#
_entry.id   AF-A0A2V7XF95-F1
#
_cell.length_a   1.000
_cell.length_b   1.000
_cell.length_c   1.000
_cell.angle_alpha   90.00
_cell.angle_beta   90.00
_cell.angle_gamma   90.00
#
_symmetry.space_group_name_H-M   'P 1'
#
loop_
_entity.id
_entity.type
_entity.pdbx_description
1 polymer ?
#
loop_
_entity_poly.entity_id
_entity_poly.type
_entity_poly.pdbx_seq_one_letter_code
_entity_poly.pdbx_strand_id
1 'polypeptide(L)'
;MKRILWVVLLASLALPLAAFADNSVDFTNSGGTLSGGTGGLTLSGSTLIAINGINGLQTGINLGTLSFSTGALASGNLQTSGTFAAGGTFTIVSNTLGTLFSGSFDSPVKWQVVELANGTHNYTLTGTISGTWEGRGKVFGATIQLTIATGKGSFNGSTTISSGDTNIVVPEPSSLTLIGTGLVGLAGALKRKLKA
;
A
#
# COMPACT_ATOMS: atom_id res chain seq x y z
N MET A 1 26.90 16.29 -37.89
CA MET A 1 25.45 16.49 -37.64
C MET A 1 24.67 15.19 -37.56
N LYS A 2 24.68 14.33 -38.59
CA LYS A 2 23.91 13.06 -38.58
C LYS A 2 24.17 12.17 -37.35
N ARG A 3 25.43 12.03 -36.91
CA ARG A 3 25.80 11.19 -35.74
C ARG A 3 25.31 11.72 -34.38
N ILE A 4 25.19 13.05 -34.22
CA ILE A 4 24.69 13.66 -32.98
C ILE A 4 23.16 13.51 -32.91
N LEU A 5 22.49 13.65 -34.07
CA LEU A 5 21.05 13.40 -34.19
C LEU A 5 20.70 11.97 -33.78
N TRP A 6 21.48 10.96 -34.22
CA TRP A 6 21.26 9.57 -33.84
C TRP A 6 21.46 9.30 -32.33
N VAL A 7 22.42 9.96 -31.69
CA VAL A 7 22.66 9.81 -30.23
C VAL A 7 21.55 10.48 -29.42
N VAL A 8 21.09 11.66 -29.83
CA VAL A 8 19.95 12.34 -29.20
C VAL A 8 18.65 11.55 -29.42
N LEU A 9 18.45 11.00 -30.63
CA LEU A 9 17.29 10.17 -30.95
C LEU A 9 17.29 8.86 -30.15
N LEU A 10 18.42 8.15 -30.05
CA LEU A 10 18.55 6.95 -29.21
C LEU A 10 18.36 7.26 -27.72
N ALA A 11 18.91 8.38 -27.22
CA ALA A 11 18.66 8.80 -25.85
C ALA A 11 17.16 9.06 -25.63
N SER A 12 16.50 9.83 -26.51
CA SER A 12 15.06 10.11 -26.42
C SER A 12 14.17 8.88 -26.57
N LEU A 13 14.61 7.84 -27.29
CA LEU A 13 13.88 6.56 -27.42
C LEU A 13 14.10 5.62 -26.23
N ALA A 14 15.23 5.74 -25.51
CA ALA A 14 15.54 4.93 -24.33
C ALA A 14 15.02 5.54 -23.02
N LEU A 15 14.79 6.86 -22.97
CA LEU A 15 14.29 7.59 -21.81
C LEU A 15 12.91 7.11 -21.28
N PRO A 16 11.94 6.63 -22.09
CA PRO A 16 10.65 6.17 -21.58
C PRO A 16 10.67 4.78 -20.94
N LEU A 17 11.73 3.98 -21.09
CA LEU A 17 11.75 2.58 -20.66
C LEU A 17 12.37 2.35 -19.28
N ALA A 18 13.01 3.36 -18.68
CA ALA A 18 13.71 3.23 -17.39
C ALA A 18 12.93 3.78 -16.18
N ALA A 19 11.70 4.28 -16.37
CA ALA A 19 10.94 4.98 -15.33
C ALA A 19 9.81 4.16 -14.67
N PHE A 20 9.65 2.89 -15.04
CA PHE A 20 8.63 2.00 -14.49
C PHE A 20 9.23 0.68 -14.02
N ALA A 21 9.95 0.74 -12.91
CA ALA A 21 10.05 -0.43 -12.05
C ALA A 21 9.04 -0.21 -10.91
N ASP A 22 7.87 -0.84 -11.05
CA ASP A 22 6.82 -0.85 -10.02
C ASP A 22 7.27 -1.75 -8.86
N ASN A 23 8.16 -1.23 -8.00
CA ASN A 23 8.52 -1.96 -6.80
C ASN A 23 7.39 -1.81 -5.78
N SER A 24 6.70 -2.92 -5.52
CA SER A 24 5.67 -3.02 -4.48
C SER A 24 6.28 -3.56 -3.19
N VAL A 25 5.71 -3.12 -2.06
CA VAL A 25 5.96 -3.72 -0.76
C VAL A 25 4.65 -4.29 -0.25
N ASP A 26 4.64 -5.59 0.00
CA ASP A 26 3.49 -6.32 0.53
C ASP A 26 3.64 -6.52 2.05
N PHE A 27 2.55 -6.28 2.76
CA PHE A 27 2.44 -6.44 4.19
C PHE A 27 1.33 -7.43 4.51
N THR A 28 1.69 -8.52 5.17
CA THR A 28 0.70 -9.45 5.70
C THR A 28 0.57 -9.25 7.20
N ASN A 29 -0.66 -9.06 7.66
CA ASN A 29 -0.97 -8.91 9.08
C ASN A 29 -1.99 -9.95 9.54
N SER A 30 -2.00 -10.25 10.84
CA SER A 30 -2.97 -11.15 11.46
C SER A 30 -3.20 -10.75 12.92
N GLY A 31 -4.35 -11.20 13.46
CA GLY A 31 -4.79 -10.86 14.81
C GLY A 31 -5.17 -9.40 14.97
N GLY A 32 -5.43 -8.97 16.21
CA GLY A 32 -5.95 -7.64 16.50
C GLY A 32 -7.48 -7.57 16.43
N THR A 33 -8.02 -6.51 17.03
CA THR A 33 -9.46 -6.30 17.20
C THR A 33 -9.95 -5.23 16.24
N LEU A 34 -10.83 -5.63 15.33
CA LEU A 34 -11.64 -4.72 14.53
C LEU A 34 -12.91 -4.42 15.31
N SER A 35 -13.13 -3.15 15.64
CA SER A 35 -14.32 -2.69 16.35
C SER A 35 -14.90 -1.44 15.71
N GLY A 36 -16.20 -1.21 15.89
CA GLY A 36 -16.83 0.00 15.41
C GLY A 36 -18.31 -0.18 15.08
N GLY A 37 -18.83 0.79 14.33
CA GLY A 37 -20.25 0.93 14.08
C GLY A 37 -20.54 1.79 12.85
N THR A 38 -21.71 2.43 12.82
CA THR A 38 -22.07 3.39 11.78
C THR A 38 -21.14 4.61 11.75
N GLY A 39 -20.46 4.93 12.85
CA GLY A 39 -19.46 5.99 12.92
C GLY A 39 -18.11 5.64 12.24
N GLY A 40 -17.91 4.38 11.85
CA GLY A 40 -16.66 3.88 11.26
C GLY A 40 -16.12 2.64 11.98
N LEU A 41 -15.13 2.00 11.37
CA LEU A 41 -14.41 0.86 11.93
C LEU A 41 -13.00 1.27 12.32
N THR A 42 -12.47 0.65 13.37
CA THR A 42 -11.11 0.83 13.88
C THR A 42 -10.47 -0.54 14.09
N LEU A 43 -9.27 -0.72 13.54
CA LEU A 43 -8.43 -1.88 13.80
C LEU A 43 -7.29 -1.48 14.74
N SER A 44 -7.16 -2.21 15.84
CA SER A 44 -6.07 -2.05 16.81
C SER A 44 -5.46 -3.40 17.19
N GLY A 45 -4.17 -3.39 17.56
CA GLY A 45 -3.47 -4.58 18.03
C GLY A 45 -3.20 -5.64 16.95
N SER A 46 -3.36 -5.33 15.67
CA SER A 46 -3.00 -6.24 14.58
C SER A 46 -1.48 -6.26 14.40
N THR A 47 -0.93 -7.45 14.26
CA THR A 47 0.51 -7.69 14.12
C THR A 47 0.90 -8.02 12.69
N LEU A 48 2.03 -7.49 12.23
CA LEU A 48 2.65 -7.87 10.96
C LEU A 48 3.31 -9.24 11.10
N ILE A 49 2.99 -10.16 10.20
CA ILE A 49 3.55 -11.52 10.15
C ILE A 49 4.45 -11.74 8.92
N ALA A 50 4.30 -10.93 7.89
CA ALA A 50 5.21 -10.89 6.76
C ALA A 50 5.37 -9.47 6.20
N ILE A 51 6.59 -9.15 5.75
CA ILE A 51 6.92 -7.94 5.01
C ILE A 51 7.75 -8.39 3.81
N ASN A 52 7.28 -8.12 2.60
CA ASN A 52 7.97 -8.49 1.36
C ASN A 52 8.24 -7.24 0.53
N GLY A 53 9.47 -7.07 0.05
CA GLY A 53 9.87 -5.91 -0.77
C GLY A 53 10.76 -4.90 -0.04
N ILE A 54 10.97 -5.06 1.28
CA ILE A 54 12.00 -4.34 2.04
C ILE A 54 13.13 -5.32 2.38
N ASN A 55 14.25 -5.24 1.66
CA ASN A 55 15.40 -6.13 1.84
C ASN A 55 15.06 -7.63 1.69
N GLY A 56 14.09 -7.95 0.84
CA GLY A 56 13.59 -9.32 0.61
C GLY A 56 12.36 -9.66 1.45
N LEU A 57 12.09 -10.97 1.59
CA LEU A 57 10.98 -11.49 2.38
C LEU A 57 11.39 -11.64 3.85
N GLN A 58 10.64 -11.00 4.73
CA GLN A 58 10.75 -11.12 6.18
C GLN A 58 9.49 -11.80 6.71
N THR A 59 9.63 -12.81 7.57
CA THR A 59 8.50 -13.50 8.22
C THR A 59 8.74 -13.64 9.71
N GLY A 60 7.68 -13.61 10.51
CA GLY A 60 7.77 -13.71 11.96
C GLY A 60 6.40 -13.65 12.64
N ILE A 61 6.40 -13.75 13.97
CA ILE A 61 5.15 -13.67 14.77
C ILE A 61 4.76 -12.24 15.14
N ASN A 62 5.70 -11.29 15.09
CA ASN A 62 5.47 -9.87 15.35
C ASN A 62 6.61 -9.04 14.74
N LEU A 63 6.43 -8.62 13.49
CA LEU A 63 7.36 -7.73 12.78
C LEU A 63 7.03 -6.25 13.00
N GLY A 64 5.90 -5.96 13.65
CA GLY A 64 5.34 -4.63 13.79
C GLY A 64 3.83 -4.65 13.91
N THR A 65 3.21 -3.49 13.75
CA THR A 65 1.77 -3.31 13.89
C THR A 65 1.16 -2.65 12.65
N LEU A 66 -0.07 -3.05 12.34
CA LEU A 66 -0.94 -2.36 11.40
C LEU A 66 -2.18 -1.86 12.14
N SER A 67 -2.52 -0.59 11.96
CA SER A 67 -3.70 0.01 12.58
C SER A 67 -4.37 0.99 11.63
N PHE A 68 -5.70 1.08 11.70
CA PHE A 68 -6.45 2.03 10.88
C PHE A 68 -7.77 2.43 11.52
N SER A 69 -8.34 3.52 11.02
CA SER A 69 -9.75 3.84 11.14
C SER A 69 -10.33 4.19 9.76
N THR A 70 -11.61 3.87 9.53
CA THR A 70 -12.33 4.30 8.33
C THR A 70 -13.10 5.59 8.57
N GLY A 71 -13.69 6.18 7.52
CA GLY A 71 -14.79 7.13 7.69
C GLY A 71 -16.07 6.46 8.19
N ALA A 72 -17.13 7.25 8.36
CA ALA A 72 -18.46 6.76 8.75
C ALA A 72 -19.11 5.88 7.66
N LEU A 73 -20.05 5.03 8.05
CA LEU A 73 -20.81 4.18 7.13
C LEU A 73 -21.71 5.06 6.25
N ALA A 74 -21.38 5.13 4.96
CA ALA A 74 -22.09 5.96 4.00
C ALA A 74 -23.34 5.26 3.43
N SER A 75 -23.31 3.93 3.31
CA SER A 75 -24.44 3.13 2.82
C SER A 75 -24.35 1.67 3.27
N GLY A 76 -25.50 0.98 3.34
CA GLY A 76 -25.58 -0.45 3.66
C GLY A 76 -25.65 -0.72 5.17
N ASN A 77 -25.23 -1.92 5.57
CA ASN A 77 -25.25 -2.40 6.95
C ASN A 77 -24.00 -3.26 7.23
N LEU A 78 -23.44 -3.14 8.43
CA LEU A 78 -22.31 -3.93 8.91
C LEU A 78 -22.59 -5.44 8.91
N GLN A 79 -23.85 -5.86 9.04
CA GLN A 79 -24.20 -7.28 9.05
C GLN A 79 -24.26 -7.90 7.66
N THR A 80 -24.66 -7.14 6.64
CA THR A 80 -24.97 -7.69 5.30
C THR A 80 -24.08 -7.19 4.18
N SER A 81 -23.51 -5.98 4.29
CA SER A 81 -22.49 -5.34 3.43
C SER A 81 -22.70 -3.83 3.48
N GLY A 82 -21.63 -3.06 3.38
CA GLY A 82 -21.67 -1.61 3.45
C GLY A 82 -20.56 -0.93 2.67
N THR A 83 -20.62 0.39 2.63
CA THR A 83 -19.53 1.23 2.14
C THR A 83 -19.32 2.34 3.15
N PHE A 84 -18.08 2.47 3.63
CA PHE A 84 -17.66 3.57 4.47
C PHE A 84 -17.12 4.71 3.61
N ALA A 85 -17.25 5.94 4.10
CA ALA A 85 -16.60 7.08 3.49
C ALA A 85 -15.07 6.95 3.54
N ALA A 86 -14.40 7.64 2.61
CA ALA A 86 -12.95 7.83 2.64
C ALA A 86 -12.52 8.60 3.89
N GLY A 87 -11.20 8.65 4.14
CA GLY A 87 -10.59 9.33 5.28
C GLY A 87 -10.16 8.36 6.38
N GLY A 88 -10.23 8.81 7.64
CA GLY A 88 -9.69 8.09 8.79
C GLY A 88 -8.16 8.08 8.82
N THR A 89 -7.58 7.07 9.47
CA THR A 89 -6.13 6.90 9.59
C THR A 89 -5.70 5.53 9.10
N PHE A 90 -4.48 5.40 8.64
CA PHE A 90 -3.87 4.14 8.28
C PHE A 90 -2.37 4.20 8.58
N THR A 91 -1.89 3.30 9.43
CA THR A 91 -0.50 3.33 9.90
C THR A 91 0.09 1.92 9.95
N ILE A 92 1.27 1.78 9.37
CA ILE A 92 2.10 0.58 9.44
C ILE A 92 3.39 0.97 10.16
N VAL A 93 3.68 0.28 11.25
CA VAL A 93 4.90 0.47 12.05
C VAL A 93 5.64 -0.85 12.11
N SER A 94 6.91 -0.86 11.72
CA SER A 94 7.82 -1.97 11.95
C SER A 94 8.52 -1.82 13.30
N ASN A 95 8.74 -2.94 13.99
CA ASN A 95 9.49 -2.96 15.26
C ASN A 95 10.96 -2.55 15.08
N THR A 96 11.53 -2.73 13.88
CA THR A 96 12.96 -2.48 13.61
C THR A 96 13.21 -1.23 12.77
N LEU A 97 12.26 -0.87 11.91
CA LEU A 97 12.41 0.26 10.96
C LEU A 97 11.60 1.50 11.36
N GLY A 98 10.73 1.40 12.38
CA GLY A 98 9.84 2.48 12.78
C GLY A 98 8.62 2.61 11.86
N THR A 99 8.08 3.83 11.70
CA THR A 99 6.89 4.06 10.87
C THR A 99 7.21 3.88 9.39
N LEU A 100 6.65 2.84 8.78
CA LEU A 100 6.82 2.53 7.36
C LEU A 100 5.78 3.25 6.50
N PHE A 101 4.56 3.39 6.98
CA PHE A 101 3.50 4.10 6.27
C PHE A 101 2.61 4.87 7.24
N SER A 102 2.25 6.10 6.87
CA SER A 102 1.26 6.90 7.56
C SER A 102 0.37 7.62 6.54
N GLY A 103 -0.94 7.39 6.60
CA GLY A 103 -1.89 7.87 5.60
C GLY A 103 -3.36 7.72 6.00
N SER A 104 -4.22 7.65 5.00
CA SER A 104 -5.68 7.49 5.14
C SER A 104 -6.28 6.78 3.93
N PHE A 105 -7.54 6.36 4.02
CA PHE A 105 -8.27 5.87 2.86
C PHE A 105 -8.60 7.01 1.90
N ASP A 106 -8.26 6.84 0.62
CA ASP A 106 -8.46 7.84 -0.43
C ASP A 106 -9.80 7.71 -1.14
N SER A 107 -10.41 6.53 -1.07
CA SER A 107 -11.68 6.21 -1.69
C SER A 107 -12.61 5.52 -0.69
N PRO A 108 -13.92 5.45 -0.98
CA PRO A 108 -14.85 4.75 -0.12
C PRO A 108 -14.44 3.30 0.12
N VAL A 109 -14.44 2.89 1.38
CA VAL A 109 -14.00 1.55 1.80
C VAL A 109 -15.17 0.58 1.70
N LYS A 110 -14.99 -0.52 0.96
CA LYS A 110 -16.00 -1.56 0.78
C LYS A 110 -15.96 -2.55 1.94
N TRP A 111 -17.13 -2.85 2.47
CA TRP A 111 -17.37 -3.89 3.46
C TRP A 111 -18.31 -4.92 2.84
N GLN A 112 -17.82 -6.11 2.57
CA GLN A 112 -18.58 -7.15 1.87
C GLN A 112 -18.69 -8.38 2.75
N VAL A 113 -19.85 -9.04 2.76
CA VAL A 113 -20.01 -10.34 3.40
C VAL A 113 -20.17 -11.43 2.36
N VAL A 114 -19.62 -12.59 2.65
CA VAL A 114 -19.90 -13.84 1.95
C VAL A 114 -20.35 -14.86 3.00
N GLU A 115 -21.56 -15.40 2.81
CA GLU A 115 -22.01 -16.57 3.55
C GLU A 115 -21.47 -17.83 2.86
N LEU A 116 -20.77 -18.67 3.61
CA LEU A 116 -20.22 -19.93 3.14
C LEU A 116 -21.27 -21.05 3.27
N ALA A 117 -21.08 -22.14 2.52
CA ALA A 117 -22.00 -23.28 2.53
C ALA A 117 -22.22 -23.94 3.91
N ASN A 118 -21.31 -23.69 4.87
CA ASN A 118 -21.42 -24.16 6.26
C ASN A 118 -22.21 -23.20 7.17
N GLY A 119 -22.80 -22.13 6.62
CA GLY A 119 -23.54 -21.10 7.34
C GLY A 119 -22.66 -20.13 8.13
N THR A 120 -21.36 -20.05 7.83
CA THR A 120 -20.46 -19.05 8.43
C THR A 120 -20.33 -17.83 7.54
N HIS A 121 -20.07 -16.67 8.14
CA HIS A 121 -19.87 -15.41 7.44
C HIS A 121 -18.38 -15.04 7.42
N ASN A 122 -17.89 -14.72 6.22
CA ASN A 122 -16.62 -14.05 6.02
C ASN A 122 -16.88 -12.63 5.53
N TYR A 123 -16.33 -11.66 6.26
CA TYR A 123 -16.35 -10.27 5.85
C TYR A 123 -15.02 -9.87 5.26
N THR A 124 -15.08 -9.08 4.20
CA THR A 124 -13.92 -8.49 3.54
C THR A 124 -14.01 -6.97 3.58
N LEU A 125 -12.97 -6.34 4.10
CA LEU A 125 -12.79 -4.89 4.01
C LEU A 125 -11.78 -4.59 2.91
N THR A 126 -12.17 -3.81 1.90
CA THR A 126 -11.31 -3.43 0.78
C THR A 126 -11.32 -1.92 0.56
N GLY A 127 -10.14 -1.32 0.41
CA GLY A 127 -10.01 0.10 0.14
C GLY A 127 -8.68 0.46 -0.50
N THR A 128 -8.58 1.68 -0.99
CA THR A 128 -7.33 2.27 -1.45
C THR A 128 -6.84 3.31 -0.45
N ILE A 129 -5.54 3.37 -0.21
CA ILE A 129 -4.92 4.32 0.71
C ILE A 129 -3.89 5.20 -0.02
N SER A 130 -3.71 6.43 0.47
CA SER A 130 -2.50 7.23 0.21
C SER A 130 -1.90 7.74 1.48
N GLY A 131 -0.61 8.04 1.41
CA GLY A 131 0.13 8.48 2.57
C GLY A 131 1.59 8.69 2.28
N THR A 132 2.34 8.82 3.35
CA THR A 132 3.79 9.03 3.37
C THR A 132 4.47 7.69 3.62
N TRP A 133 5.41 7.32 2.75
CA TRP A 133 6.24 6.12 2.88
C TRP A 133 7.56 6.43 3.60
N GLU A 134 7.84 5.78 4.73
CA GLU A 134 9.07 5.95 5.54
C GLU A 134 9.43 7.41 5.89
N GLY A 135 8.42 8.27 6.07
CA GLY A 135 8.63 9.71 6.26
C GLY A 135 9.09 10.47 5.02
N ARG A 136 9.08 9.82 3.84
CA ARG A 136 9.52 10.34 2.54
C ARG A 136 8.32 10.60 1.63
N GLY A 137 8.55 10.57 0.31
CA GLY A 137 7.57 10.93 -0.73
C GLY A 137 6.18 10.31 -0.54
N LYS A 138 5.18 10.99 -1.10
CA LYS A 138 3.79 10.55 -1.06
C LYS A 138 3.59 9.37 -2.01
N VAL A 139 2.98 8.31 -1.52
CA VAL A 139 2.57 7.12 -2.28
C VAL A 139 1.05 7.11 -2.45
N PHE A 140 0.59 6.66 -3.60
CA PHE A 140 -0.83 6.60 -3.97
C PHE A 140 -1.17 5.24 -4.55
N GLY A 141 -2.41 4.79 -4.38
CA GLY A 141 -2.91 3.56 -5.01
C GLY A 141 -2.57 2.28 -4.27
N ALA A 142 -2.16 2.38 -2.99
CA ALA A 142 -1.97 1.19 -2.16
C ALA A 142 -3.31 0.54 -1.85
N THR A 143 -3.37 -0.79 -1.92
CA THR A 143 -4.61 -1.56 -1.70
C THR A 143 -4.52 -2.33 -0.41
N ILE A 144 -5.67 -2.51 0.23
CA ILE A 144 -5.82 -3.26 1.47
C ILE A 144 -6.98 -4.23 1.28
N GLN A 145 -6.77 -5.47 1.76
CA GLN A 145 -7.81 -6.47 1.89
C GLN A 145 -7.69 -7.13 3.27
N LEU A 146 -8.71 -6.97 4.12
CA LEU A 146 -8.81 -7.73 5.38
C LEU A 146 -9.88 -8.78 5.27
N THR A 147 -9.59 -9.96 5.82
CA THR A 147 -10.54 -11.06 5.96
C THR A 147 -10.88 -11.26 7.44
N ILE A 148 -12.18 -11.31 7.71
CA ILE A 148 -12.74 -11.42 9.05
C ILE A 148 -13.73 -12.58 9.07
N ALA A 149 -13.46 -13.59 9.89
CA ALA A 149 -14.39 -14.70 10.10
C ALA A 149 -15.17 -14.48 11.41
N THR A 150 -16.49 -14.32 11.34
CA THR A 150 -17.35 -14.16 12.53
C THR A 150 -18.05 -15.46 12.93
N GLY A 151 -17.78 -16.55 12.22
CA GLY A 151 -18.48 -17.82 12.40
C GLY A 151 -19.94 -17.70 11.96
N LYS A 152 -20.87 -18.31 12.69
CA LYS A 152 -22.30 -18.30 12.33
C LYS A 152 -23.01 -16.98 12.63
N GLY A 153 -22.42 -16.12 13.47
CA GLY A 153 -22.97 -14.79 13.75
C GLY A 153 -22.59 -13.78 12.69
N SER A 154 -23.40 -12.73 12.52
CA SER A 154 -23.01 -11.54 11.77
C SER A 154 -22.10 -10.64 12.59
N PHE A 155 -21.36 -9.74 11.95
CA PHE A 155 -20.60 -8.71 12.66
C PHE A 155 -21.51 -7.87 13.55
N ASN A 156 -21.17 -7.78 14.85
CA ASN A 156 -21.98 -7.12 15.88
C ASN A 156 -21.25 -5.96 16.58
N GLY A 157 -20.23 -5.40 15.93
CA GLY A 157 -19.49 -4.24 16.43
C GLY A 157 -18.07 -4.52 16.90
N SER A 158 -17.69 -5.78 17.14
CA SER A 158 -16.31 -6.14 17.45
C SER A 158 -15.98 -7.58 17.09
N THR A 159 -14.80 -7.82 16.53
CA THR A 159 -14.28 -9.17 16.25
C THR A 159 -12.76 -9.13 16.03
N THR A 160 -12.13 -10.30 16.10
CA THR A 160 -10.73 -10.47 15.69
C THR A 160 -10.66 -10.65 14.18
N ILE A 161 -9.62 -10.12 13.55
CA ILE A 161 -9.37 -10.34 12.11
C ILE A 161 -8.59 -11.65 11.91
N SER A 162 -8.87 -12.36 10.82
CA SER A 162 -8.16 -13.59 10.47
C SER A 162 -6.83 -13.27 9.80
N SER A 163 -6.88 -12.38 8.81
CA SER A 163 -5.71 -11.93 8.06
C SER A 163 -5.97 -10.58 7.39
N GLY A 164 -4.91 -9.90 7.03
CA GLY A 164 -4.93 -8.77 6.11
C GLY A 164 -3.73 -8.80 5.19
N ASP A 165 -3.92 -8.24 4.00
CA ASP A 165 -2.90 -8.04 2.99
C ASP A 165 -2.95 -6.58 2.54
N THR A 166 -1.80 -5.90 2.55
CA THR A 166 -1.67 -4.51 2.11
C THR A 166 -0.50 -4.39 1.17
N ASN A 167 -0.76 -3.95 -0.06
CA ASN A 167 0.27 -3.71 -1.07
C ASN A 167 0.48 -2.21 -1.25
N ILE A 168 1.72 -1.75 -1.10
CA ILE A 168 2.12 -0.36 -1.32
C ILE A 168 3.07 -0.29 -2.52
N VAL A 169 2.66 0.44 -3.56
CA VAL A 169 3.53 0.77 -4.68
C VAL A 169 4.45 1.93 -4.29
N VAL A 170 5.76 1.70 -4.30
CA VAL A 170 6.76 2.66 -3.83
C VAL A 170 7.66 3.10 -5.01
N PRO A 171 7.84 4.42 -5.23
CA PRO A 171 8.83 4.91 -6.18
C PRO A 171 10.25 4.50 -5.76
N GLU A 172 11.01 3.87 -6.65
CA GLU A 172 12.39 3.48 -6.36
C GLU A 172 13.28 4.71 -6.08
N PRO A 173 13.97 4.77 -4.91
CA PRO A 173 14.88 5.88 -4.60
C PRO A 173 16.09 5.98 -5.56
N SER A 174 16.52 4.84 -6.10
CA SER A 174 17.77 4.71 -6.86
C SER A 174 17.60 5.05 -8.34
N SER A 175 16.44 4.78 -8.93
CA SER A 175 16.24 4.93 -10.38
C SER A 175 16.12 6.39 -10.80
N LEU A 176 15.48 7.25 -10.01
CA LEU A 176 15.48 8.70 -10.26
C LEU A 176 16.89 9.31 -10.13
N THR A 177 17.65 8.87 -9.13
CA THR A 177 19.03 9.34 -8.93
C THR A 177 19.96 8.85 -10.05
N LEU A 178 19.79 7.60 -10.50
CA LEU A 178 20.57 7.02 -11.59
C LEU A 178 20.22 7.67 -12.94
N ILE A 179 18.95 7.96 -13.21
CA ILE A 179 18.55 8.72 -14.40
C ILE A 179 19.13 10.14 -14.33
N GLY A 180 19.00 10.82 -13.19
CA GLY A 180 19.55 12.17 -13.00
C GLY A 180 21.06 12.22 -13.21
N THR A 181 21.81 11.31 -12.59
CA THR A 181 23.27 11.23 -12.76
C THR A 181 23.68 10.76 -14.16
N GLY A 182 22.92 9.84 -14.76
CA GLY A 182 23.11 9.40 -16.14
C GLY A 182 22.95 10.52 -17.16
N LEU A 183 21.93 11.38 -16.99
CA LEU A 183 21.70 12.55 -17.84
C LEU A 183 22.79 13.60 -17.68
N VAL A 184 23.26 13.85 -16.45
CA VAL A 184 24.40 14.75 -16.19
C VAL A 184 25.69 14.21 -16.81
N GLY A 185 25.94 12.90 -16.70
CA GLY A 185 27.07 12.23 -17.33
C GLY A 185 27.03 12.32 -18.85
N LEU A 186 25.86 12.14 -19.45
CA LEU A 186 25.64 12.28 -20.90
C LEU A 186 25.88 13.72 -21.36
N ALA A 187 25.35 14.71 -20.64
CA ALA A 187 25.58 16.13 -20.92
C ALA A 187 27.06 16.51 -20.84
N GLY A 188 27.80 15.98 -19.85
CA GLY A 188 29.24 16.15 -19.73
C GLY A 188 30.02 15.55 -20.90
N ALA A 189 29.64 14.33 -21.34
CA ALA A 189 30.26 13.68 -22.49
C ALA A 189 30.00 14.43 -23.81
N LEU A 190 28.79 14.96 -24.01
CA LEU A 190 28.42 15.80 -25.15
C LEU A 190 29.21 17.11 -25.16
N LYS A 191 29.33 17.80 -24.01
CA LYS A 191 30.16 19.01 -23.88
C LYS A 191 31.62 18.76 -24.24
N ARG A 192 32.19 17.62 -23.83
CA ARG A 192 33.56 17.24 -24.18
C ARG A 192 33.71 17.01 -25.69
N LYS A 193 32.75 16.37 -26.34
CA LYS A 193 32.76 16.13 -27.80
C LYS A 193 32.49 17.36 -28.65
N LEU A 194 31.84 18.40 -28.12
CA LEU A 194 31.59 19.65 -28.83
C LEU A 194 32.78 20.63 -28.73
N LYS A 195 33.71 20.40 -27.78
CA LYS A 195 34.93 21.20 -27.60
C LYS A 195 36.18 20.58 -28.24
N ALA A 196 36.12 19.33 -28.69
CA ALA A 196 37.19 18.64 -29.42
C ALA A 196 36.80 18.54 -30.91
#